data_AF-A0A3M3KU54-F1
#
_entry.id   AF-A0A3M3KU54-F1
#
_cell.length_a   1.000
_cell.length_b   1.000
_cell.length_c   1.000
_cell.angle_alpha   90.00
_cell.angle_beta   90.00
_cell.angle_gamma   90.00
#
_symmetry.space_group_name_H-M   'P 1'
#
loop_
_entity.id
_entity.type
_entity.pdbx_description
1 polymer ?
#
loop_
_entity_poly.entity_id
_entity_poly.type
_entity_poly.pdbx_seq_one_letter_code
_entity_poly.pdbx_strand_id
1 'polypeptide(L)'
;QSPSELVRREAQWRRDFPMSEADVRASDTVMGLRGEDHAIWIIATDDKTPEAAAMLTAYMENDSYREAFKASIVAAYKQVENSPKLIDDLDHLTAMAAQIVNEVEDRLFPAPQPATGQTAPVRGKVIEGTLIEHGEAPYQHKDDNQMSYFVTLKPE
;
A
#
# COMPACT_ATOMS: atom_id res chain seq x y z
N GLN A 1 -2.06 26.04 16.39
CA GLN A 1 -1.45 25.01 15.54
C GLN A 1 -0.57 25.72 14.53
N SER A 2 0.66 25.25 14.32
CA SER A 2 1.48 25.70 13.18
C SER A 2 0.78 25.30 11.88
N PRO A 3 0.78 26.14 10.84
CA PRO A 3 0.21 25.77 9.55
C PRO A 3 0.97 24.57 8.95
N SER A 4 0.25 23.67 8.28
CA SER A 4 0.84 22.53 7.58
C SER A 4 1.78 23.00 6.47
N GLU A 5 3.04 22.57 6.54
CA GLU A 5 4.04 22.79 5.52
C GLU A 5 3.76 21.98 4.25
N LEU A 6 3.21 20.77 4.39
CA LEU A 6 2.78 19.95 3.25
C LEU A 6 1.71 20.70 2.45
N VAL A 7 0.65 21.15 3.13
CA VAL A 7 -0.47 21.87 2.49
C VAL A 7 0.01 23.19 1.89
N ARG A 8 0.90 23.92 2.58
CA ARG A 8 1.49 25.17 2.07
C ARG A 8 2.28 24.93 0.78
N ARG A 9 3.09 23.87 0.72
CA ARG A 9 3.91 23.51 -0.45
C ARG A 9 3.05 23.03 -1.61
N GLU A 10 2.02 22.24 -1.35
CA GLU A 10 1.05 21.82 -2.37
C GLU A 10 0.30 23.04 -2.95
N ALA A 11 -0.14 23.98 -2.10
CA ALA A 11 -0.77 25.20 -2.56
C ALA A 11 0.17 26.08 -3.40
N GLN A 12 1.47 26.11 -3.07
CA GLN A 12 2.47 26.78 -3.89
C GLN A 12 2.65 26.09 -5.24
N TRP A 13 2.78 24.76 -5.25
CA TRP A 13 2.92 23.99 -6.48
C TRP A 13 1.73 24.22 -7.44
N ARG A 14 0.50 24.24 -6.92
CA ARG A 14 -0.70 24.55 -7.74
C ARG A 14 -0.72 25.97 -8.32
N ARG A 15 -0.02 26.93 -7.69
CA ARG A 15 0.13 28.29 -8.24
C ARG A 15 1.15 28.33 -9.36
N ASP A 16 2.23 27.56 -9.22
CA ASP A 16 3.31 27.51 -10.20
C ASP A 16 2.94 26.65 -11.41
N PHE A 17 2.10 25.63 -11.20
CA PHE A 17 1.55 24.73 -12.21
C PHE A 17 0.02 24.81 -12.19
N PRO A 18 -0.61 25.70 -12.98
CA PRO A 18 -2.04 25.95 -12.92
C PRO A 18 -2.85 24.80 -13.54
N MET A 19 -2.93 23.69 -12.81
CA MET A 19 -3.78 22.53 -13.07
C MET A 19 -4.90 22.52 -12.03
N SER A 20 -6.12 22.17 -12.45
CA SER A 20 -7.19 21.95 -11.47
C SER A 20 -6.93 20.66 -10.68
N GLU A 21 -7.55 20.52 -9.50
CA GLU A 21 -7.49 19.27 -8.73
C GLU A 21 -8.00 18.07 -9.55
N ALA A 22 -8.98 18.30 -10.42
CA ALA A 22 -9.50 17.26 -11.30
C ALA A 22 -8.46 16.84 -12.35
N ASP A 23 -7.74 17.79 -12.94
CA ASP A 23 -6.68 17.50 -13.92
C ASP A 23 -5.51 16.75 -13.28
N VAL A 24 -5.14 17.12 -12.06
CA VAL A 24 -4.12 16.43 -11.26
C VAL A 24 -4.54 14.97 -11.03
N ARG A 25 -5.76 14.75 -10.51
CA ARG A 25 -6.26 13.41 -10.19
C ARG A 25 -6.53 12.55 -11.41
N ALA A 26 -6.75 13.15 -12.59
CA ALA A 26 -6.98 12.43 -13.83
C ALA A 26 -5.69 11.90 -14.48
N SER A 27 -4.50 12.31 -14.02
CA SER A 27 -3.23 11.91 -14.60
C SER A 27 -2.40 11.06 -13.64
N ASP A 28 -2.21 9.79 -13.98
CA ASP A 28 -1.32 8.88 -13.24
C ASP A 28 0.10 9.40 -13.13
N THR A 29 0.62 10.03 -14.19
CA THR A 29 1.95 10.65 -14.17
C THR A 29 2.03 11.78 -13.16
N VAL A 30 1.04 12.68 -13.14
CA VAL A 30 1.04 13.79 -12.17
C VAL A 30 0.85 13.25 -10.75
N MET A 31 -0.05 12.29 -10.55
CA MET A 31 -0.26 11.67 -9.24
C MET A 31 0.99 10.96 -8.72
N GLY A 32 1.73 10.26 -9.58
CA GLY A 32 3.03 9.69 -9.22
C GLY A 32 4.03 10.75 -8.76
N LEU A 33 4.18 11.83 -9.53
CA LEU A 33 5.05 12.97 -9.16
C LEU A 33 4.62 13.64 -7.84
N ARG A 34 3.31 13.78 -7.59
CA ARG A 34 2.81 14.28 -6.29
C ARG A 34 3.19 13.32 -5.15
N GLY A 35 3.13 12.01 -5.38
CA GLY A 35 3.55 10.99 -4.42
C GLY A 35 5.01 11.13 -4.01
N GLU A 36 5.89 11.29 -5.00
CA GLU A 36 7.33 11.51 -4.75
C GLU A 36 7.58 12.81 -3.98
N ASP A 37 6.99 13.92 -4.42
CA ASP A 37 7.16 15.23 -3.76
C ASP A 37 6.66 15.22 -2.32
N HIS A 38 5.50 14.62 -2.07
CA HIS A 38 4.92 14.56 -0.73
C HIS A 38 5.77 13.71 0.23
N ALA A 39 6.33 12.59 -0.24
CA ALA A 39 7.25 11.78 0.56
C ALA A 39 8.48 12.60 0.97
N ILE A 40 9.09 13.33 0.03
CA ILE A 40 10.26 14.19 0.28
C ILE A 40 9.91 15.31 1.27
N TRP A 41 8.75 15.96 1.10
CA TRP A 41 8.36 17.07 1.96
C TRP A 41 8.08 16.63 3.39
N ILE A 42 7.41 15.49 3.60
CA ILE A 42 7.17 14.95 4.95
C ILE A 42 8.48 14.68 5.67
N ILE A 43 9.43 14.01 5.01
CA ILE A 43 10.76 13.73 5.59
C ILE A 43 11.48 15.04 5.92
N ALA A 44 11.42 16.04 5.02
CA ALA A 44 12.16 17.28 5.17
C ALA A 44 11.58 18.23 6.23
N THR A 45 10.27 18.21 6.47
CA THR A 45 9.60 19.20 7.32
C THR A 45 9.09 18.64 8.64
N ASP A 46 9.08 17.32 8.80
CA ASP A 46 8.46 16.65 9.93
C ASP A 46 7.00 17.07 10.18
N ASP A 47 6.25 17.29 9.09
CA ASP A 47 4.88 17.81 9.19
C ASP A 47 3.90 16.71 9.59
N LYS A 48 3.62 16.64 10.89
CA LYS A 48 2.66 15.69 11.50
C LYS A 48 1.28 16.31 11.77
N THR A 49 0.93 17.40 11.09
CA THR A 49 -0.35 18.10 11.33
C THR A 49 -1.55 17.29 10.80
N PRO A 50 -2.75 17.44 11.40
CA PRO A 50 -3.97 16.80 10.90
C PRO A 50 -4.29 17.14 9.44
N GLU A 51 -3.96 18.35 9.01
CA GLU A 51 -4.17 18.80 7.63
C GLU A 51 -3.24 18.08 6.66
N ALA A 52 -1.98 17.85 7.04
CA ALA A 52 -1.05 17.02 6.26
C ALA A 52 -1.55 15.57 6.18
N ALA A 53 -1.98 15.00 7.31
CA ALA A 53 -2.54 13.64 7.35
C ALA A 53 -3.76 13.51 6.42
N ALA A 54 -4.72 14.45 6.50
CA ALA A 54 -5.91 14.44 5.66
C ALA A 54 -5.57 14.53 4.15
N MET A 55 -4.58 15.35 3.79
CA MET A 55 -4.11 15.46 2.41
C MET A 55 -3.47 14.16 1.92
N LEU A 56 -2.55 13.58 2.70
CA LEU A 56 -1.91 12.31 2.34
C LEU A 56 -2.96 11.20 2.15
N THR A 57 -3.89 11.04 3.11
CA THR A 57 -4.98 10.05 3.02
C THR A 57 -5.81 10.22 1.75
N ALA A 58 -6.17 11.45 1.39
CA ALA A 58 -7.00 11.72 0.20
C ALA A 58 -6.28 11.44 -1.13
N TYR A 59 -4.95 11.53 -1.16
CA TYR A 59 -4.15 11.20 -2.35
C TYR A 59 -3.79 9.70 -2.39
N MET A 60 -3.60 9.06 -1.23
CA MET A 60 -3.22 7.64 -1.10
C MET A 60 -4.25 6.67 -1.69
N GLU A 61 -5.50 7.11 -1.89
CA GLU A 61 -6.54 6.37 -2.61
C GLU A 61 -6.15 6.08 -4.08
N ASN A 62 -5.33 6.94 -4.70
CA ASN A 62 -4.84 6.74 -6.06
C ASN A 62 -3.63 5.80 -6.06
N ASP A 63 -3.69 4.77 -6.91
CA ASP A 63 -2.64 3.74 -7.01
C ASP A 63 -1.28 4.32 -7.41
N SER A 64 -1.23 5.10 -8.49
CA SER A 64 0.00 5.74 -8.99
C SER A 64 0.68 6.62 -7.94
N TYR A 65 -0.10 7.39 -7.18
CA TYR A 65 0.40 8.17 -6.06
C TYR A 65 0.95 7.30 -4.94
N ARG A 66 0.19 6.30 -4.49
CA ARG A 66 0.55 5.44 -3.35
C ARG A 66 1.82 4.66 -3.63
N GLU A 67 1.94 4.07 -4.81
CA GLU A 67 3.13 3.31 -5.21
C GLU A 67 4.36 4.22 -5.30
N ALA A 68 4.24 5.40 -5.91
CA ALA A 68 5.35 6.35 -5.99
C ALA A 68 5.78 6.87 -4.61
N PHE A 69 4.81 7.22 -3.76
CA PHE A 69 5.07 7.65 -2.38
C PHE A 69 5.85 6.57 -1.60
N LYS A 70 5.36 5.33 -1.58
CA LYS A 70 6.04 4.20 -0.92
C LYS A 70 7.44 3.97 -1.49
N ALA A 71 7.59 4.01 -2.81
CA ALA A 71 8.88 3.83 -3.46
C ALA A 71 9.90 4.90 -3.04
N SER A 72 9.47 6.16 -2.92
CA SER A 72 10.32 7.25 -2.43
C SER A 72 10.75 7.07 -0.98
N ILE A 73 9.86 6.60 -0.10
CA ILE A 73 10.23 6.28 1.29
C ILE A 73 11.25 5.13 1.33
N VAL A 74 11.01 4.05 0.59
CA VAL A 74 11.96 2.93 0.48
C VAL A 74 13.31 3.40 -0.05
N ALA A 75 13.33 4.30 -1.03
CA ALA A 75 14.56 4.88 -1.55
C ALA A 75 15.30 5.71 -0.49
N ALA A 76 14.59 6.46 0.36
CA ALA A 76 15.19 7.19 1.47
C ALA A 76 15.85 6.24 2.49
N TYR A 77 15.19 5.14 2.87
CA TYR A 77 15.78 4.12 3.76
C TYR A 77 17.05 3.50 3.18
N LYS A 78 17.04 3.17 1.88
CA LYS A 78 18.23 2.63 1.19
C LYS A 78 19.43 3.57 1.25
N GLN A 79 19.21 4.89 1.15
CA GLN A 79 20.30 5.87 1.23
C GLN A 79 21.00 5.90 2.59
N VAL A 80 20.27 5.55 3.66
CA VAL A 80 20.75 5.61 5.05
C VAL A 80 20.99 4.23 5.67
N GLU A 81 20.90 3.16 4.89
CA GLU A 81 20.89 1.76 5.36
C GLU A 81 22.12 1.37 6.22
N ASN A 82 23.24 2.07 6.03
CA ASN A 82 24.48 1.82 6.75
C ASN A 82 24.60 2.60 8.08
N SER A 83 23.57 3.36 8.47
CA SER A 83 23.56 4.19 9.67
C SER A 83 22.31 3.93 10.52
N PRO A 84 22.42 3.13 11.60
CA PRO A 84 21.29 2.82 12.47
C PRO A 84 20.59 4.06 13.04
N LYS A 85 21.35 5.13 13.33
CA LYS A 85 20.79 6.39 13.81
C LYS A 85 19.91 7.06 12.77
N LEU A 86 20.33 7.09 11.51
CA LEU A 86 19.56 7.73 10.45
C LEU A 86 18.32 6.92 10.07
N ILE A 87 18.36 5.60 10.26
CA ILE A 87 17.18 4.74 10.13
C ILE A 87 16.15 5.10 11.22
N ASP A 88 16.58 5.22 12.48
CA ASP A 88 15.71 5.62 13.60
C ASP A 88 15.12 7.04 13.41
N ASP A 89 15.94 7.99 12.95
CA ASP A 89 15.46 9.32 12.59
C ASP A 89 14.40 9.25 11.47
N LEU A 90 14.61 8.43 10.44
CA LEU A 90 13.66 8.26 9.33
C LEU A 90 12.37 7.55 9.75
N ASP A 91 12.45 6.56 10.65
CA ASP A 91 11.27 5.93 11.28
C ASP A 91 10.42 6.99 11.99
N HIS A 92 11.06 7.88 12.76
CA HIS A 92 10.35 8.95 13.46
C HIS A 92 9.69 9.96 12.51
N LEU A 93 10.39 10.35 11.44
CA LEU A 93 9.88 11.29 10.43
C LEU A 93 8.72 10.70 9.62
N THR A 94 8.74 9.39 9.36
CA THR A 94 7.76 8.72 8.48
C THR A 94 6.63 8.01 9.23
N ALA A 95 6.66 7.97 10.57
CA ALA A 95 5.67 7.26 11.39
C ALA A 95 4.20 7.57 11.03
N MET A 96 3.86 8.85 10.86
CA MET A 96 2.50 9.24 10.46
C MET A 96 2.14 8.72 9.06
N ALA A 97 3.08 8.83 8.11
CA ALA A 97 2.86 8.37 6.75
C ALA A 97 2.71 6.85 6.68
N ALA A 98 3.52 6.10 7.43
CA ALA A 98 3.42 4.64 7.53
C ALA A 98 2.05 4.21 8.08
N GLN A 99 1.53 4.90 9.11
CA GLN A 99 0.19 4.66 9.62
C GLN A 99 -0.88 4.89 8.53
N ILE A 100 -0.82 6.00 7.80
CA ILE A 100 -1.78 6.33 6.74
C ILE A 100 -1.73 5.31 5.61
N VAL A 101 -0.53 4.89 5.18
CA VAL A 101 -0.37 3.86 4.15
C VAL A 101 -1.07 2.57 4.58
N ASN A 102 -0.79 2.08 5.79
CA ASN A 102 -1.39 0.86 6.30
C ASN A 102 -2.92 0.96 6.39
N GLU A 103 -3.46 2.05 6.93
CA GLU A 103 -4.91 2.27 7.03
C GLU A 103 -5.60 2.31 5.66
N VAL A 104 -4.95 2.93 4.67
CA VAL A 104 -5.49 3.01 3.31
C VAL A 104 -5.40 1.67 2.61
N GLU A 105 -4.29 0.96 2.73
CA GLU A 105 -4.10 -0.36 2.12
C GLU A 105 -5.02 -1.42 2.74
N ASP A 106 -5.20 -1.44 4.06
CA ASP A 106 -6.14 -2.34 4.73
C ASP A 106 -7.58 -2.12 4.24
N ARG A 107 -7.94 -0.88 3.92
CA ARG A 107 -9.26 -0.53 3.38
C ARG A 107 -9.41 -0.92 1.91
N LEU A 108 -8.37 -0.71 1.09
CA LEU A 108 -8.40 -1.01 -0.34
C LEU A 108 -8.23 -2.51 -0.65
N PHE A 109 -7.43 -3.19 0.17
CA PHE A 109 -7.04 -4.58 0.01
C PHE A 109 -7.26 -5.35 1.32
N PRO A 110 -8.52 -5.44 1.81
CA PRO A 110 -8.80 -6.16 3.04
C PRO A 110 -8.37 -7.62 2.89
N ALA A 111 -7.73 -8.17 3.93
CA ALA A 111 -7.41 -9.58 3.98
C ALA A 111 -8.68 -10.40 3.69
N PRO A 112 -8.58 -11.51 2.92
CA PRO A 112 -9.73 -12.36 2.65
C PRO A 112 -10.40 -12.75 3.96
N GLN A 113 -11.63 -12.27 4.18
CA GLN A 113 -12.38 -12.66 5.36
C GLN A 113 -12.59 -14.18 5.27
N PRO A 114 -12.26 -14.96 6.32
CA PRO A 114 -12.68 -16.35 6.36
C PRO A 114 -14.20 -16.34 6.25
N ALA A 115 -14.73 -16.90 5.16
CA ALA A 115 -16.16 -16.89 4.87
C ALA A 115 -16.95 -17.46 6.05
N THR A 116 -17.53 -16.59 6.88
CA THR A 116 -18.48 -16.98 7.90
C THR A 116 -19.80 -17.31 7.22
N GLY A 117 -19.98 -18.60 6.92
CA GLY A 117 -21.30 -19.20 6.80
C GLY A 117 -22.03 -18.96 5.47
N GLN A 118 -21.49 -19.49 4.38
CA GLN A 118 -22.33 -20.21 3.43
C GLN A 118 -21.84 -21.65 3.39
N THR A 119 -22.51 -22.50 4.17
CA THR A 119 -22.53 -23.94 3.94
C THR A 119 -23.19 -24.20 2.59
N ALA A 120 -22.44 -23.99 1.51
CA ALA A 120 -22.67 -24.76 0.30
C ALA A 120 -22.51 -26.24 0.70
N PRO A 121 -23.47 -27.12 0.38
CA PRO A 121 -23.31 -28.53 0.71
C PRO A 121 -22.07 -29.03 -0.02
N VAL A 122 -21.03 -29.36 0.74
CA VAL A 122 -19.84 -30.03 0.23
C VAL A 122 -20.29 -31.40 -0.26
N ARG A 123 -20.69 -31.47 -1.54
CA ARG A 123 -20.68 -32.73 -2.29
C ARG A 123 -19.24 -33.03 -2.65
N GLY A 124 -18.46 -33.37 -1.64
CA GLY A 124 -17.08 -33.82 -1.76
C GLY A 124 -16.84 -34.76 -0.60
N LYS A 125 -16.59 -36.03 -0.90
CA LYS A 125 -16.22 -37.01 0.12
C LYS A 125 -15.06 -36.42 0.93
N VAL A 126 -15.20 -36.38 2.26
CA VAL A 126 -14.06 -36.12 3.15
C VAL A 126 -13.08 -37.26 2.91
N ILE A 127 -11.88 -36.94 2.44
CA ILE A 127 -10.82 -37.92 2.21
C ILE A 127 -9.92 -37.87 3.44
N GLU A 128 -9.95 -38.93 4.24
CA GLU A 128 -9.10 -39.11 5.42
C GLU A 128 -7.82 -39.85 5.01
N GLY A 129 -6.66 -39.41 5.51
CA GLY A 129 -5.35 -39.99 5.21
C GLY A 129 -4.20 -39.14 5.77
N THR A 130 -3.00 -39.70 5.87
CA THR A 130 -1.82 -38.94 6.33
C THR A 130 -1.28 -38.09 5.19
N LEU A 131 -1.09 -36.79 5.43
CA LEU A 131 -0.55 -35.85 4.45
C LEU A 131 0.89 -36.21 4.07
N ILE A 132 1.12 -36.50 2.79
CA ILE A 132 2.46 -36.78 2.25
C ILE A 132 3.06 -35.50 1.68
N GLU A 133 2.33 -34.82 0.80
CA GLU A 133 2.84 -33.68 0.04
C GLU A 133 1.68 -32.76 -0.33
N HIS A 134 1.95 -31.46 -0.40
CA HIS A 134 0.99 -30.47 -0.87
C HIS A 134 1.74 -29.34 -1.58
N GLY A 135 1.09 -28.66 -2.52
CA GLY A 135 1.72 -27.56 -3.24
C GLY A 135 0.82 -26.95 -4.31
N GLU A 136 1.37 -25.96 -5.00
CA GLU A 136 0.72 -25.35 -6.17
C GLU A 136 0.68 -26.38 -7.30
N ALA A 137 -0.52 -26.69 -7.79
CA ALA A 137 -0.69 -27.67 -8.85
C ALA A 137 -0.07 -27.12 -10.14
N PRO A 138 0.74 -27.92 -10.87
CA PRO A 138 1.27 -27.51 -12.16
C PRO A 138 0.13 -27.06 -13.07
N TYR A 139 0.22 -25.82 -13.55
CA TYR A 139 -0.80 -25.05 -14.26
C TYR A 139 -1.72 -25.90 -15.15
N GLN A 140 -2.98 -26.08 -14.72
CA GLN A 140 -4.09 -26.35 -15.63
C GLN A 140 -4.67 -24.98 -15.98
N HIS A 141 -4.36 -24.47 -17.16
CA HIS A 141 -4.92 -23.21 -17.66
C HIS A 141 -6.46 -23.33 -17.70
N LYS A 142 -7.12 -22.69 -16.74
CA LYS A 142 -8.52 -22.32 -16.82
C LYS A 142 -8.59 -20.80 -16.88
N ASP A 143 -9.52 -20.30 -17.69
CA ASP A 143 -9.64 -18.88 -18.03
C ASP A 143 -9.95 -17.98 -16.82
N ASP A 144 -10.28 -18.57 -15.67
CA ASP A 144 -10.56 -17.90 -14.41
C ASP A 144 -9.32 -17.67 -13.52
N ASN A 145 -8.12 -18.05 -13.99
CA ASN A 145 -6.82 -17.82 -13.33
C ASN A 145 -6.77 -18.29 -11.86
N GLN A 146 -7.61 -19.26 -11.47
CA GLN A 146 -7.59 -19.80 -10.12
C GLN A 146 -6.40 -20.75 -9.96
N MET A 147 -5.44 -20.35 -9.12
CA MET A 147 -4.31 -21.21 -8.74
C MET A 147 -4.86 -22.47 -8.09
N SER A 148 -4.71 -23.59 -8.77
CA SER A 148 -5.12 -24.89 -8.25
C SER A 148 -4.08 -25.38 -7.22
N TYR A 149 -4.53 -25.98 -6.13
CA TYR A 149 -3.68 -26.53 -5.07
C TYR A 149 -3.83 -28.05 -5.05
N PHE A 150 -2.73 -28.81 -5.02
CA PHE A 150 -2.78 -30.26 -4.92
C PHE A 150 -2.42 -30.73 -3.50
N VAL A 151 -3.00 -31.86 -3.13
CA VAL A 151 -2.76 -32.55 -1.86
C VAL A 151 -2.62 -34.04 -2.16
N THR A 152 -1.50 -34.62 -1.76
CA THR A 152 -1.21 -36.05 -1.83
C THR A 152 -1.34 -36.66 -0.44
N LEU A 153 -2.25 -37.61 -0.28
CA LEU A 153 -2.47 -38.33 0.97
C LEU A 153 -2.03 -39.79 0.84
N LYS A 154 -1.49 -40.35 1.92
CA LYS A 154 -1.34 -41.80 2.08
C LYS A 154 -2.66 -42.35 2.63
N PRO A 155 -3.33 -43.26 1.92
CA PRO A 155 -4.42 -44.02 2.54
C PRO A 155 -3.85 -44.90 3.67
N GLU A 156 -4.56 -45.00 4.79
CA GLU A 156 -4.24 -45.97 5.85
C GLU A 156 -4.38 -47.42 5.37
#